data_AF-A0A2H6KA58-F1
#
_entry.id   AF-A0A2H6KA58-F1
#
_cell.length_a   1.000
_cell.length_b   1.000
_cell.length_c   1.000
_cell.angle_alpha   90.00
_cell.angle_beta   90.00
_cell.angle_gamma   90.00
#
_symmetry.space_group_name_H-M   'P 1'
#
loop_
_entity.id
_entity.type
_entity.pdbx_description
1 polymer ?
#
loop_
_entity_poly.entity_id
_entity_poly.type
_entity_poly.pdbx_seq_one_letter_code
_entity_poly.pdbx_strand_id
1 'polypeptide(L)'
;MAVNRGSERSTADSRKKTKGGQGQAVKMAIEQNANLALKAVVEMDASLKKDLKGVKGAIQSGIKNVIDNLGVLTLNENVKSDLGTLRGKISDLKDKVEQPDSIVKGELDALAAKKSELDNGAVKQIQTETNTNLEQNFKNHIQSELDRKVSAVDTAIGALGGNFTGIKSADDQKKLQGIFEYIKQQVGEIKGKEGRKGGNGKWADTGSALEGIKNAVQQYATDVFENMRESTMDDWLPKILGDSEKNDPVKQPIKRWIEKGVNGNSGHSNVSPNIAKTMRLTIKDQIKKKLVSAVYEEAKSQSSFFGKTTGNVENDLKELKTFLEEYAKKLDKQLEPSGDSSSTFVSEIVKEVEVAVKNQASGQTTDKSVLTFAVEAILVAIVAKTRRAAGEIQSLLLGTRVGDKKNGGSKTSIAKALDNALKTARELHGQLTVATETPKGLPVQPESPAQAVDKRLEAVRDMVTDEIAGTFTSKVKQPLADAVSQLPNAVDTFNTNAVGQIKEAAKKAITAAALRQSQSGQWRCGLERAEPSLDKSEGAS
;
A
#
# COMPACT_ATOMS: atom_id res chain seq x y z
N MET A 1 28.70 24.07 144.00
CA MET A 1 27.93 25.27 144.38
C MET A 1 26.46 24.86 144.52
N ALA A 2 25.60 25.40 145.39
CA ALA A 2 25.77 26.06 146.68
C ALA A 2 24.36 26.37 147.24
N VAL A 3 24.07 26.11 148.54
CA VAL A 3 23.07 26.84 149.38
C VAL A 3 21.57 26.61 148.99
N ASN A 4 20.55 26.49 149.88
CA ASN A 4 20.35 26.94 151.28
C ASN A 4 19.41 26.03 152.15
N ARG A 5 19.24 26.45 153.42
CA ARG A 5 18.33 26.04 154.54
C ARG A 5 16.87 25.70 154.14
N GLY A 6 16.02 25.00 154.93
CA GLY A 6 16.00 24.49 156.33
C GLY A 6 14.72 23.63 156.53
N SER A 7 13.97 23.50 157.65
CA SER A 7 14.10 23.64 159.13
C SER A 7 12.66 23.54 159.73
N GLU A 8 12.31 22.98 160.90
CA GLU A 8 13.02 22.17 161.91
C GLU A 8 12.06 21.47 162.94
N ARG A 9 12.63 20.75 163.93
CA ARG A 9 12.14 20.22 165.25
C ARG A 9 10.64 20.30 165.69
N SER A 10 10.17 19.19 166.32
CA SER A 10 9.75 19.15 167.75
C SER A 10 9.61 17.70 168.29
N THR A 11 9.67 17.47 169.62
CA THR A 11 9.71 16.11 170.26
C THR A 11 9.16 16.05 171.70
N ALA A 12 8.19 15.15 171.98
CA ALA A 12 7.75 14.59 173.30
C ALA A 12 6.44 13.77 173.11
N ASP A 13 5.97 12.82 173.94
CA ASP A 13 6.57 11.87 174.93
C ASP A 13 5.51 10.76 175.28
N SER A 14 5.94 9.66 175.94
CA SER A 14 5.16 8.78 176.83
C SER A 14 4.26 7.62 176.30
N ARG A 15 4.85 6.41 176.28
CA ARG A 15 4.36 5.09 176.78
C ARG A 15 2.83 4.75 176.84
N LYS A 16 2.43 3.57 176.31
CA LYS A 16 2.26 2.24 177.01
C LYS A 16 1.13 1.35 176.39
N LYS A 17 1.26 0.01 176.53
CA LYS A 17 0.33 -1.08 176.08
C LYS A 17 0.22 -1.23 174.54
N THR A 18 -0.01 -2.41 173.93
CA THR A 18 -0.02 -3.83 174.39
C THR A 18 0.38 -4.74 173.20
N LYS A 19 0.95 -5.93 173.45
CA LYS A 19 1.24 -6.94 172.41
C LYS A 19 0.09 -7.98 172.34
N GLY A 20 -0.21 -8.58 171.18
CA GLY A 20 0.34 -8.31 169.85
C GLY A 20 -0.19 -9.25 168.77
N GLY A 21 0.21 -9.02 167.51
CA GLY A 21 -0.10 -9.89 166.37
C GLY A 21 0.99 -9.78 165.30
N GLN A 22 1.33 -10.91 164.64
CA GLN A 22 2.45 -10.98 163.68
C GLN A 22 2.06 -11.37 162.24
N GLY A 23 0.80 -11.73 161.97
CA GLY A 23 0.38 -12.20 160.64
C GLY A 23 0.26 -11.12 159.56
N GLN A 24 -0.15 -9.89 159.90
CA GLN A 24 -0.51 -8.87 158.91
C GLN A 24 0.71 -8.23 158.20
N ALA A 25 1.87 -8.14 158.87
CA ALA A 25 3.05 -7.49 158.32
C ALA A 25 3.61 -8.22 157.07
N VAL A 26 3.63 -9.56 157.09
CA VAL A 26 4.12 -10.38 155.97
C VAL A 26 3.23 -10.22 154.73
N LYS A 27 1.89 -10.18 154.91
CA LYS A 27 0.95 -10.01 153.79
C LYS A 27 1.13 -8.65 153.10
N MET A 28 1.26 -7.56 153.86
CA MET A 28 1.48 -6.22 153.30
C MET A 28 2.82 -6.11 152.55
N ALA A 29 3.89 -6.76 153.04
CA ALA A 29 5.17 -6.78 152.33
C ALA A 29 5.10 -7.54 150.99
N ILE A 30 4.35 -8.66 150.94
CA ILE A 30 4.09 -9.40 149.69
C ILE A 30 3.24 -8.56 148.73
N GLU A 31 2.20 -7.89 149.22
CA GLU A 31 1.35 -7.01 148.40
C GLU A 31 2.12 -5.78 147.88
N GLN A 32 3.05 -5.21 148.66
CA GLN A 32 3.97 -4.16 148.17
C GLN A 32 4.90 -4.69 147.08
N ASN A 33 5.58 -5.82 147.30
CA ASN A 33 6.50 -6.37 146.31
C ASN A 33 5.79 -6.81 145.03
N ALA A 34 4.57 -7.36 145.13
CA ALA A 34 3.73 -7.69 143.97
C ALA A 34 3.32 -6.43 143.19
N ASN A 35 2.93 -5.34 143.87
CA ASN A 35 2.62 -4.07 143.20
C ASN A 35 3.87 -3.41 142.58
N LEU A 36 5.03 -3.48 143.24
CA LEU A 36 6.29 -2.98 142.67
C LEU A 36 6.71 -3.78 141.43
N ALA A 37 6.62 -5.11 141.47
CA ALA A 37 6.88 -5.96 140.31
C ALA A 37 5.89 -5.71 139.16
N LEU A 38 4.59 -5.63 139.46
CA LEU A 38 3.55 -5.33 138.46
C LEU A 38 3.76 -3.94 137.83
N LYS A 39 4.12 -2.93 138.65
CA LYS A 39 4.41 -1.58 138.17
C LYS A 39 5.68 -1.55 137.30
N ALA A 40 6.73 -2.26 137.68
CA ALA A 40 7.94 -2.41 136.87
C ALA A 40 7.65 -3.10 135.53
N VAL A 41 6.78 -4.12 135.51
CA VAL A 41 6.33 -4.78 134.26
C VAL A 41 5.52 -3.82 133.38
N VAL A 42 4.65 -2.97 133.96
CA VAL A 42 3.92 -1.94 133.21
C VAL A 42 4.84 -0.83 132.69
N GLU A 43 5.85 -0.43 133.47
CA GLU A 43 6.87 0.54 133.05
C GLU A 43 7.79 -0.03 131.94
N MET A 44 8.14 -1.32 132.02
CA MET A 44 8.84 -2.06 130.95
C MET A 44 8.00 -2.18 129.67
N ASP A 45 6.72 -2.56 129.78
CA ASP A 45 5.79 -2.64 128.64
C ASP A 45 5.61 -1.26 127.97
N ALA A 46 5.50 -0.20 128.77
CA ALA A 46 5.43 1.17 128.28
C ALA A 46 6.74 1.64 127.60
N SER A 47 7.91 1.21 128.09
CA SER A 47 9.19 1.46 127.41
C SER A 47 9.26 0.69 126.09
N LEU A 48 9.06 -0.63 126.13
CA LEU A 48 9.10 -1.49 124.94
C LEU A 48 8.14 -1.01 123.85
N LYS A 49 6.95 -0.50 124.22
CA LYS A 49 6.00 0.12 123.28
C LYS A 49 6.48 1.47 122.72
N LYS A 50 7.22 2.28 123.48
CA LYS A 50 7.93 3.47 122.94
C LYS A 50 9.05 3.06 122.00
N ASP A 51 9.87 2.08 122.39
CA ASP A 51 11.06 1.65 121.65
C ASP A 51 10.65 0.99 120.32
N LEU A 52 9.66 0.10 120.33
CA LEU A 52 9.06 -0.47 119.11
C LEU A 52 8.39 0.59 118.23
N LYS A 53 7.79 1.65 118.82
CA LYS A 53 7.24 2.79 118.06
C LYS A 53 8.37 3.63 117.44
N GLY A 54 9.49 3.79 118.13
CA GLY A 54 10.71 4.44 117.63
C GLY A 54 11.33 3.67 116.47
N VAL A 55 11.55 2.36 116.64
CA VAL A 55 12.06 1.46 115.58
C VAL A 55 11.10 1.43 114.38
N LYS A 56 9.79 1.35 114.60
CA LYS A 56 8.80 1.46 113.52
C LYS A 56 8.91 2.80 112.78
N GLY A 57 9.03 3.91 113.49
CA GLY A 57 9.24 5.23 112.91
C GLY A 57 10.53 5.32 112.10
N ALA A 58 11.64 4.79 112.62
CA ALA A 58 12.92 4.74 111.92
C ALA A 58 12.88 3.89 110.66
N ILE A 59 12.22 2.72 110.69
CA ILE A 59 12.02 1.86 109.51
C ILE A 59 11.12 2.55 108.48
N GLN A 60 10.02 3.18 108.89
CA GLN A 60 9.14 3.92 107.97
C GLN A 60 9.86 5.11 107.31
N SER A 61 10.66 5.86 108.08
CA SER A 61 11.51 6.94 107.54
C SER A 61 12.62 6.41 106.63
N GLY A 62 13.28 5.31 106.98
CA GLY A 62 14.31 4.68 106.15
C GLY A 62 13.77 4.17 104.82
N ILE A 63 12.63 3.47 104.83
CA ILE A 63 11.94 3.02 103.61
C ILE A 63 11.52 4.23 102.77
N LYS A 64 10.98 5.29 103.38
CA LYS A 64 10.62 6.51 102.66
C LYS A 64 11.86 7.16 102.02
N ASN A 65 12.94 7.34 102.77
CA ASN A 65 14.19 7.92 102.26
C ASN A 65 14.77 7.08 101.11
N VAL A 66 14.66 5.75 101.12
CA VAL A 66 15.08 4.89 100.00
C VAL A 66 14.16 5.07 98.78
N ILE A 67 12.83 5.15 98.98
CA ILE A 67 11.84 5.41 97.91
C ILE A 67 12.07 6.78 97.25
N ASP A 68 12.33 7.80 98.06
CA ASP A 68 12.60 9.17 97.61
C ASP A 68 13.98 9.26 96.92
N ASN A 69 15.05 8.71 97.51
CA ASN A 69 16.41 8.73 96.94
C ASN A 69 16.55 7.94 95.64
N LEU A 70 15.84 6.81 95.50
CA LEU A 70 15.78 6.03 94.26
C LEU A 70 14.82 6.65 93.23
N GLY A 71 14.14 7.75 93.56
CA GLY A 71 13.21 8.45 92.66
C GLY A 71 12.00 7.59 92.25
N VAL A 72 11.60 6.60 93.05
CA VAL A 72 10.56 5.62 92.66
C VAL A 72 9.21 6.31 92.41
N LEU A 73 8.91 7.37 93.17
CA LEU A 73 7.69 8.17 93.01
C LEU A 73 7.72 9.07 91.76
N THR A 74 8.90 9.49 91.29
CA THR A 74 9.08 10.32 90.09
C THR A 74 9.48 9.53 88.84
N LEU A 75 9.71 8.22 88.97
CA LEU A 75 10.15 7.33 87.87
C LEU A 75 9.21 7.39 86.65
N ASN A 76 7.90 7.50 86.86
CA ASN A 76 6.92 7.65 85.80
C ASN A 76 7.12 8.98 85.02
N GLU A 77 7.43 10.06 85.71
CA GLU A 77 7.69 11.37 85.11
C GLU A 77 9.03 11.39 84.37
N ASN A 78 10.06 10.75 84.94
CA ASN A 78 11.38 10.58 84.32
C ASN A 78 11.27 9.76 83.02
N VAL A 79 10.63 8.58 83.06
CA VAL A 79 10.42 7.74 81.87
C VAL A 79 9.58 8.46 80.82
N LYS A 80 8.55 9.22 81.22
CA LYS A 80 7.74 10.03 80.31
C LYS A 80 8.54 11.18 79.68
N SER A 81 9.46 11.80 80.43
CA SER A 81 10.38 12.85 79.97
C SER A 81 11.41 12.29 78.97
N ASP A 82 12.00 11.13 79.27
CA ASP A 82 12.95 10.45 78.39
C ASP A 82 12.28 9.96 77.10
N LEU A 83 11.08 9.38 77.18
CA LEU A 83 10.30 8.99 76.01
C LEU A 83 9.83 10.21 75.20
N GLY A 84 9.49 11.32 75.86
CA GLY A 84 9.21 12.60 75.21
C GLY A 84 10.43 13.15 74.46
N THR A 85 11.60 13.09 75.09
CA THR A 85 12.89 13.50 74.54
C THR A 85 13.32 12.61 73.38
N LEU A 86 13.11 11.30 73.47
CA LEU A 86 13.35 10.33 72.40
C LEU A 86 12.40 10.57 71.22
N ARG A 87 11.10 10.78 71.48
CA ARG A 87 10.12 11.16 70.46
C ARG A 87 10.46 12.49 69.79
N GLY A 88 10.95 13.48 70.54
CA GLY A 88 11.47 14.73 70.01
C GLY A 88 12.64 14.47 69.07
N LYS A 89 13.68 13.76 69.53
CA LYS A 89 14.86 13.39 68.72
C LYS A 89 14.52 12.56 67.46
N ILE A 90 13.48 11.73 67.50
CA ILE A 90 12.95 10.98 66.34
C ILE A 90 12.18 11.91 65.38
N SER A 91 11.53 12.95 65.90
CA SER A 91 10.83 13.96 65.08
C SER A 91 11.84 14.91 64.41
N ASP A 92 12.81 15.41 65.17
CA ASP A 92 13.99 16.16 64.70
C ASP A 92 14.73 15.43 63.57
N LEU A 93 14.81 14.10 63.62
CA LEU A 93 15.47 13.28 62.60
C LEU A 93 14.84 13.47 61.21
N LYS A 94 13.51 13.68 61.13
CA LYS A 94 12.79 13.99 59.88
C LYS A 94 13.25 15.31 59.26
N ASP A 95 13.37 16.34 60.10
CA ASP A 95 13.68 17.70 59.62
C ASP A 95 15.20 17.93 59.45
N LYS A 96 16.02 16.94 59.85
CA LYS A 96 17.48 16.91 59.69
C LYS A 96 17.97 15.91 58.64
N VAL A 97 17.07 15.26 57.87
CA VAL A 97 17.45 14.27 56.84
C VAL A 97 18.47 14.81 55.84
N GLU A 98 18.28 16.03 55.34
CA GLU A 98 19.08 16.59 54.24
C GLU A 98 20.40 17.25 54.68
N GLN A 99 20.59 17.47 56.00
CA GLN A 99 21.78 18.14 56.54
C GLN A 99 23.05 17.31 56.32
N PRO A 100 24.23 17.94 56.09
CA PRO A 100 25.46 17.21 55.77
C PRO A 100 25.87 16.20 56.86
N ASP A 101 25.66 16.53 58.14
CA ASP A 101 26.01 15.67 59.29
C ASP A 101 24.89 14.67 59.67
N SER A 102 23.93 14.43 58.78
CA SER A 102 22.78 13.57 59.08
C SER A 102 23.12 12.08 59.04
N ILE A 103 22.66 11.36 60.07
CA ILE A 103 22.98 9.94 60.32
C ILE A 103 22.48 9.00 59.20
N VAL A 104 21.55 9.47 58.36
CA VAL A 104 20.93 8.70 57.26
C VAL A 104 21.25 9.26 55.86
N LYS A 105 22.02 10.35 55.76
CA LYS A 105 22.25 11.01 54.47
C LYS A 105 23.13 10.18 53.54
N GLY A 106 24.17 9.53 54.06
CA GLY A 106 25.05 8.68 53.25
C GLY A 106 24.29 7.52 52.57
N GLU A 107 23.28 6.95 53.22
CA GLU A 107 22.43 5.91 52.65
C GLU A 107 21.42 6.46 51.65
N LEU A 108 20.93 7.68 51.82
CA LEU A 108 20.05 8.36 50.86
C LEU A 108 20.81 8.82 49.61
N ASP A 109 22.02 9.34 49.76
CA ASP A 109 22.91 9.67 48.65
C ASP A 109 23.29 8.39 47.87
N ALA A 110 23.55 7.28 48.58
CA ALA A 110 23.78 5.97 47.96
C ALA A 110 22.53 5.38 47.29
N LEU A 111 21.33 5.65 47.80
CA LEU A 111 20.06 5.27 47.17
C LEU A 111 19.78 6.12 45.91
N ALA A 112 20.06 7.42 45.96
CA ALA A 112 19.99 8.32 44.82
C ALA A 112 20.97 7.90 43.71
N ALA A 113 22.20 7.49 44.08
CA ALA A 113 23.16 6.91 43.15
C ALA A 113 22.61 5.62 42.49
N LYS A 114 22.04 4.68 43.27
CA LYS A 114 21.42 3.47 42.71
C LYS A 114 20.18 3.75 41.86
N LYS A 115 19.41 4.80 42.15
CA LYS A 115 18.34 5.26 41.26
C LYS A 115 18.93 5.80 39.96
N SER A 116 20.00 6.58 40.03
CA SER A 116 20.70 7.13 38.86
C SER A 116 21.30 6.04 37.96
N GLU A 117 21.77 4.93 38.53
CA GLU A 117 22.18 3.73 37.78
C GLU A 117 21.00 3.09 37.01
N LEU A 118 19.84 2.93 37.65
CA LEU A 118 18.62 2.42 37.00
C LEU A 118 18.12 3.36 35.90
N ASP A 119 18.09 4.67 36.19
CA ASP A 119 17.65 5.72 35.27
C ASP A 119 18.56 5.79 34.04
N ASN A 120 19.88 5.77 34.21
CA ASN A 120 20.85 5.86 33.10
C ASN A 120 21.10 4.52 32.37
N GLY A 121 20.75 3.40 32.99
CA GLY A 121 20.80 2.06 32.39
C GLY A 121 19.50 1.73 31.64
N ALA A 122 18.73 0.78 32.16
CA ALA A 122 17.57 0.19 31.50
C ALA A 122 16.52 1.23 31.07
N VAL A 123 16.24 2.25 31.90
CA VAL A 123 15.24 3.29 31.56
C VAL A 123 15.68 4.12 30.35
N LYS A 124 16.93 4.61 30.36
CA LYS A 124 17.52 5.35 29.23
C LYS A 124 17.67 4.50 27.96
N GLN A 125 17.95 3.22 28.10
CA GLN A 125 17.99 2.29 26.97
C GLN A 125 16.59 2.16 26.32
N ILE A 126 15.54 1.93 27.11
CA ILE A 126 14.16 1.88 26.62
C ILE A 126 13.74 3.21 25.99
N GLN A 127 14.14 4.34 26.56
CA GLN A 127 13.91 5.67 25.96
C GLN A 127 14.65 5.83 24.62
N THR A 128 15.87 5.32 24.49
CA THR A 128 16.65 5.38 23.24
C THR A 128 16.03 4.49 22.16
N GLU A 129 15.61 3.27 22.53
CA GLU A 129 14.90 2.38 21.61
C GLU A 129 13.57 2.99 21.16
N THR A 130 12.78 3.56 22.08
CA THR A 130 11.46 4.12 21.77
C THR A 130 11.52 5.43 20.98
N ASN A 131 12.36 6.38 21.41
CA ASN A 131 12.34 7.76 20.91
C ASN A 131 13.27 8.01 19.72
N THR A 132 14.15 7.05 19.38
CA THR A 132 15.12 7.19 18.29
C THR A 132 15.13 5.95 17.41
N ASN A 133 15.47 4.78 17.97
CA ASN A 133 15.76 3.60 17.15
C ASN A 133 14.49 3.01 16.50
N LEU A 134 13.33 3.06 17.15
CA LEU A 134 12.08 2.53 16.58
C LEU A 134 11.67 3.26 15.30
N GLU A 135 11.72 4.60 15.27
CA GLU A 135 11.43 5.38 14.07
C GLU A 135 12.52 5.18 13.00
N GLN A 136 13.80 5.17 13.39
CA GLN A 136 14.93 4.94 12.48
C GLN A 136 14.89 3.54 11.85
N ASN A 137 14.60 2.50 12.63
CA ASN A 137 14.49 1.12 12.15
C ASN A 137 13.26 0.94 11.26
N PHE A 138 12.14 1.59 11.56
CA PHE A 138 10.97 1.58 10.68
C PHE A 138 11.27 2.26 9.35
N LYS A 139 11.88 3.46 9.36
CA LYS A 139 12.30 4.17 8.15
C LYS A 139 13.27 3.31 7.32
N ASN A 140 14.36 2.83 7.93
CA ASN A 140 15.42 2.14 7.21
C ASN A 140 15.03 0.75 6.69
N HIS A 141 14.24 -0.02 7.46
CA HIS A 141 13.96 -1.44 7.13
C HIS A 141 12.57 -1.70 6.55
N ILE A 142 11.62 -0.77 6.69
CA ILE A 142 10.29 -0.88 6.09
C ILE A 142 10.11 0.19 5.01
N GLN A 143 10.23 1.48 5.37
CA GLN A 143 9.86 2.56 4.46
C GLN A 143 10.83 2.68 3.27
N SER A 144 12.14 2.84 3.51
CA SER A 144 13.13 3.06 2.45
C SER A 144 13.25 1.88 1.49
N GLU A 145 13.06 0.65 1.96
CA GLU A 145 13.03 -0.53 1.10
C GLU A 145 11.75 -0.60 0.26
N LEU A 146 10.59 -0.22 0.81
CA LEU A 146 9.34 -0.15 0.05
C LEU A 146 9.40 0.97 -0.99
N ASP A 147 9.84 2.17 -0.59
CA ASP A 147 10.05 3.33 -1.46
C ASP A 147 11.03 2.97 -2.61
N ARG A 148 12.08 2.18 -2.31
CA ARG A 148 13.03 1.66 -3.31
C ARG A 148 12.40 0.65 -4.28
N LYS A 149 11.59 -0.30 -3.80
CA LYS A 149 10.88 -1.26 -4.68
C LYS A 149 9.81 -0.56 -5.53
N VAL A 150 9.07 0.40 -4.98
CA VAL A 150 8.09 1.23 -5.72
C VAL A 150 8.77 2.12 -6.77
N SER A 151 9.89 2.78 -6.43
CA SER A 151 10.67 3.57 -7.40
C SER A 151 11.19 2.72 -8.58
N ALA A 152 11.43 1.43 -8.36
CA ALA A 152 11.77 0.49 -9.44
C ALA A 152 10.56 0.15 -10.34
N VAL A 153 9.34 0.11 -9.80
CA VAL A 153 8.10 0.03 -10.60
C VAL A 153 7.95 1.26 -11.49
N ASP A 154 8.06 2.48 -10.92
CA ASP A 154 7.94 3.72 -11.70
C ASP A 154 9.00 3.82 -12.81
N THR A 155 10.22 3.35 -12.52
CA THR A 155 11.32 3.26 -13.51
C THR A 155 10.97 2.27 -14.63
N ALA A 156 10.41 1.11 -14.30
CA ALA A 156 9.98 0.11 -15.28
C ALA A 156 8.80 0.61 -16.12
N ILE A 157 7.82 1.31 -15.53
CA ILE A 157 6.70 1.91 -16.26
C ILE A 157 7.22 3.01 -17.19
N GLY A 158 8.16 3.86 -16.75
CA GLY A 158 8.82 4.83 -17.62
C GLY A 158 9.53 4.21 -18.82
N ALA A 159 10.22 3.08 -18.61
CA ALA A 159 10.86 2.32 -19.69
C ALA A 159 9.84 1.66 -20.63
N LEU A 160 8.70 1.19 -20.12
CA LEU A 160 7.57 0.70 -20.91
C LEU A 160 6.94 1.82 -21.76
N GLY A 161 6.66 2.97 -21.15
CA GLY A 161 6.05 4.14 -21.80
C GLY A 161 6.94 4.81 -22.84
N GLY A 162 8.27 4.76 -22.68
CA GLY A 162 9.23 5.27 -23.65
C GLY A 162 9.15 4.64 -25.05
N ASN A 163 8.53 3.45 -25.16
CA ASN A 163 8.30 2.79 -26.46
C ASN A 163 7.17 3.44 -27.28
N PHE A 164 6.30 4.24 -26.64
CA PHE A 164 5.12 4.86 -27.27
C PHE A 164 5.43 6.30 -27.69
N THR A 165 6.05 6.46 -28.85
CA THR A 165 6.66 7.71 -29.33
C THR A 165 5.70 8.90 -29.51
N GLY A 166 4.38 8.68 -29.44
CA GLY A 166 3.37 9.74 -29.45
C GLY A 166 3.05 10.37 -28.09
N ILE A 167 3.50 9.78 -26.97
CA ILE A 167 3.27 10.34 -25.63
C ILE A 167 4.22 11.53 -25.41
N LYS A 168 3.66 12.74 -25.43
CA LYS A 168 4.42 14.01 -25.37
C LYS A 168 4.93 14.40 -23.97
N SER A 169 4.35 13.82 -22.93
CA SER A 169 4.61 14.15 -21.53
C SER A 169 5.46 13.05 -20.89
N ALA A 170 6.62 13.43 -20.35
CA ALA A 170 7.52 12.49 -19.67
C ALA A 170 6.88 11.90 -18.39
N ASP A 171 5.93 12.61 -17.77
CA ASP A 171 5.18 12.10 -16.62
C ASP A 171 4.12 11.09 -17.05
N ASP A 172 3.56 11.23 -18.25
CA ASP A 172 2.53 10.29 -18.74
C ASP A 172 3.14 9.04 -19.38
N GLN A 173 4.41 9.12 -19.83
CA GLN A 173 5.23 7.93 -20.11
C GLN A 173 5.50 7.10 -18.84
N LYS A 174 5.55 7.73 -17.66
CA LYS A 174 5.71 7.04 -16.37
C LYS A 174 4.40 6.53 -15.76
N LYS A 175 3.26 6.68 -16.44
CA LYS A 175 1.94 6.26 -15.96
C LYS A 175 1.30 5.26 -16.91
N LEU A 176 0.87 4.11 -16.37
CA LEU A 176 0.06 3.15 -17.13
C LEU A 176 -1.21 3.81 -17.72
N GLN A 177 -1.80 4.79 -17.02
CA GLN A 177 -2.90 5.60 -17.54
C GLN A 177 -2.54 6.33 -18.83
N GLY A 178 -1.40 7.03 -18.88
CA GLY A 178 -0.97 7.80 -20.07
C GLY A 178 -0.70 6.88 -21.27
N ILE A 179 -0.11 5.71 -21.01
CA ILE A 179 0.12 4.66 -22.01
C ILE A 179 -1.23 4.15 -22.56
N PHE A 180 -2.19 3.80 -21.69
CA PHE A 180 -3.51 3.33 -22.12
C PHE A 180 -4.34 4.41 -22.82
N GLU A 181 -4.25 5.67 -22.41
CA GLU A 181 -4.91 6.79 -23.07
C GLU A 181 -4.36 7.04 -24.48
N TYR A 182 -3.04 6.93 -24.66
CA TYR A 182 -2.42 6.99 -25.99
C TYR A 182 -2.83 5.81 -26.89
N ILE A 183 -2.77 4.57 -26.38
CA ILE A 183 -3.25 3.38 -27.12
C ILE A 183 -4.72 3.56 -27.54
N LYS A 184 -5.56 4.02 -26.61
CA LYS A 184 -6.99 4.33 -26.86
C LYS A 184 -7.17 5.43 -27.91
N GLN A 185 -6.32 6.46 -27.92
CA GLN A 185 -6.33 7.48 -28.97
C GLN A 185 -5.98 6.87 -30.34
N GLN A 186 -4.91 6.08 -30.44
CA GLN A 186 -4.49 5.46 -31.71
C GLN A 186 -5.54 4.47 -32.25
N VAL A 187 -6.17 3.66 -31.38
CA VAL A 187 -7.33 2.84 -31.75
C VAL A 187 -8.53 3.69 -32.19
N GLY A 188 -8.75 4.84 -31.54
CA GLY A 188 -9.76 5.83 -31.92
C GLY A 188 -9.50 6.49 -33.29
N GLU A 189 -8.23 6.71 -33.64
CA GLU A 189 -7.82 7.22 -34.97
C GLU A 189 -8.01 6.15 -36.06
N ILE A 190 -7.76 4.87 -35.76
CA ILE A 190 -8.01 3.74 -36.66
C ILE A 190 -9.52 3.53 -36.89
N LYS A 191 -10.36 3.50 -35.84
CA LYS A 191 -11.82 3.43 -35.99
C LYS A 191 -12.35 4.67 -36.73
N GLY A 192 -11.89 5.84 -36.30
CA GLY A 192 -12.39 7.14 -36.71
C GLY A 192 -13.75 7.50 -36.11
N LYS A 193 -14.29 8.62 -36.58
CA LYS A 193 -15.59 9.16 -36.15
C LYS A 193 -16.70 8.62 -37.04
N GLU A 194 -17.84 8.32 -36.43
CA GLU A 194 -19.07 7.97 -37.14
C GLU A 194 -19.61 9.19 -37.91
N GLY A 195 -20.22 8.94 -39.08
CA GLY A 195 -20.80 9.99 -39.91
C GLY A 195 -22.13 10.52 -39.37
N ARG A 196 -22.69 11.52 -40.06
CA ARG A 196 -23.99 12.09 -39.74
C ARG A 196 -24.88 12.21 -40.98
N LYS A 197 -26.05 11.59 -40.94
CA LYS A 197 -27.11 11.79 -41.94
C LYS A 197 -27.78 13.15 -41.77
N GLY A 198 -28.14 13.77 -42.89
CA GLY A 198 -28.99 14.96 -42.94
C GLY A 198 -30.48 14.61 -42.85
N GLY A 199 -31.34 15.62 -42.74
CA GLY A 199 -32.80 15.43 -42.66
C GLY A 199 -33.44 14.81 -43.91
N ASN A 200 -32.70 14.74 -45.03
CA ASN A 200 -33.08 14.05 -46.27
C ASN A 200 -32.56 12.60 -46.35
N GLY A 201 -32.08 12.02 -45.24
CA GLY A 201 -31.59 10.64 -45.18
C GLY A 201 -30.20 10.38 -45.79
N LYS A 202 -29.69 11.29 -46.63
CA LYS A 202 -28.33 11.23 -47.21
C LYS A 202 -27.27 11.63 -46.19
N TRP A 203 -26.04 11.11 -46.33
CA TRP A 203 -24.93 11.44 -45.44
C TRP A 203 -24.47 12.90 -45.66
N ALA A 204 -24.66 13.74 -44.65
CA ALA A 204 -24.19 15.13 -44.64
C ALA A 204 -22.69 15.22 -44.26
N ASP A 205 -22.24 14.27 -43.44
CA ASP A 205 -20.86 13.87 -43.24
C ASP A 205 -20.80 12.34 -43.24
N THR A 206 -19.75 11.76 -43.82
CA THR A 206 -19.48 10.32 -43.79
C THR A 206 -18.71 9.90 -42.54
N GLY A 207 -18.02 10.81 -41.85
CA GLY A 207 -17.12 10.49 -40.75
C GLY A 207 -15.69 10.24 -41.23
N SER A 208 -14.84 9.64 -40.39
CA SER A 208 -13.40 9.45 -40.67
C SER A 208 -12.93 8.01 -40.50
N ALA A 209 -11.74 7.70 -41.06
CA ALA A 209 -11.11 6.37 -41.06
C ALA A 209 -12.10 5.24 -41.39
N LEU A 210 -12.08 4.10 -40.67
CA LEU A 210 -12.87 2.91 -41.00
C LEU A 210 -14.39 3.16 -40.98
N GLU A 211 -14.91 3.92 -40.01
CA GLU A 211 -16.31 4.34 -40.01
C GLU A 211 -16.65 5.25 -41.20
N GLY A 212 -15.75 6.20 -41.51
CA GLY A 212 -15.85 7.06 -42.68
C GLY A 212 -15.90 6.30 -44.00
N ILE A 213 -15.08 5.24 -44.14
CA ILE A 213 -15.06 4.34 -45.29
C ILE A 213 -16.37 3.57 -45.41
N LYS A 214 -16.80 2.93 -44.32
CA LYS A 214 -18.09 2.20 -44.22
C LYS A 214 -19.26 3.06 -44.66
N ASN A 215 -19.36 4.29 -44.16
CA ASN A 215 -20.45 5.22 -44.50
C ASN A 215 -20.33 5.78 -45.93
N ALA A 216 -19.11 5.99 -46.43
CA ALA A 216 -18.88 6.40 -47.82
C ALA A 216 -19.23 5.29 -48.85
N VAL A 217 -18.94 4.03 -48.53
CA VAL A 217 -19.38 2.86 -49.31
C VAL A 217 -20.91 2.71 -49.25
N GLN A 218 -21.53 2.91 -48.08
CA GLN A 218 -22.99 2.93 -47.98
C GLN A 218 -23.62 4.06 -48.81
N GLN A 219 -23.09 5.29 -48.75
CA GLN A 219 -23.57 6.41 -49.59
C GLN A 219 -23.45 6.06 -51.07
N TYR A 220 -22.33 5.48 -51.51
CA TYR A 220 -22.18 5.04 -52.91
C TYR A 220 -23.17 3.93 -53.28
N ALA A 221 -23.38 2.93 -52.42
CA ALA A 221 -24.35 1.87 -52.69
C ALA A 221 -25.79 2.43 -52.80
N THR A 222 -26.16 3.40 -51.96
CA THR A 222 -27.43 4.12 -52.04
C THR A 222 -27.52 5.00 -53.29
N ASP A 223 -26.50 5.82 -53.59
CA ASP A 223 -26.48 6.66 -54.79
C ASP A 223 -26.55 5.81 -56.06
N VAL A 224 -25.81 4.70 -56.14
CA VAL A 224 -25.85 3.77 -57.27
C VAL A 224 -27.21 3.12 -57.38
N PHE A 225 -27.82 2.66 -56.28
CA PHE A 225 -29.17 2.08 -56.29
C PHE A 225 -30.25 3.10 -56.70
N GLU A 226 -30.17 4.35 -56.23
CA GLU A 226 -31.08 5.42 -56.62
C GLU A 226 -30.93 5.76 -58.12
N ASN A 227 -29.71 5.95 -58.62
CA ASN A 227 -29.48 6.20 -60.06
C ASN A 227 -29.87 5.00 -60.94
N MET A 228 -29.63 3.77 -60.48
CA MET A 228 -30.05 2.53 -61.17
C MET A 228 -31.57 2.35 -61.21
N ARG A 229 -32.29 2.92 -60.23
CA ARG A 229 -33.76 2.86 -60.15
C ARG A 229 -34.44 3.76 -61.17
N GLU A 230 -33.77 4.82 -61.61
CA GLU A 230 -34.25 5.67 -62.72
C GLU A 230 -33.70 5.22 -64.09
N SER A 231 -32.54 4.57 -64.15
CA SER A 231 -32.11 3.88 -65.38
C SER A 231 -31.13 2.71 -65.17
N THR A 232 -31.34 1.64 -65.93
CA THR A 232 -30.37 0.57 -66.22
C THR A 232 -29.80 -0.26 -65.05
N MET A 233 -30.46 -1.40 -64.76
CA MET A 233 -29.80 -2.58 -64.18
C MET A 233 -30.37 -3.89 -64.75
N ASP A 234 -31.70 -4.04 -64.80
CA ASP A 234 -32.39 -5.09 -65.58
C ASP A 234 -31.96 -5.09 -67.07
N ASP A 235 -31.49 -3.94 -67.53
CA ASP A 235 -31.04 -3.68 -68.89
C ASP A 235 -29.62 -4.20 -69.19
N TRP A 236 -28.79 -4.55 -68.20
CA TRP A 236 -27.33 -4.71 -68.42
C TRP A 236 -26.78 -6.13 -68.46
N LEU A 237 -27.27 -7.06 -67.62
CA LEU A 237 -26.72 -8.42 -67.57
C LEU A 237 -27.26 -9.35 -68.67
N PRO A 238 -28.58 -9.44 -68.92
CA PRO A 238 -29.12 -10.34 -69.94
C PRO A 238 -28.60 -10.07 -71.36
N LYS A 239 -28.34 -8.78 -71.68
CA LYS A 239 -28.11 -8.29 -73.04
C LYS A 239 -26.72 -8.58 -73.63
N ILE A 240 -25.69 -8.79 -72.79
CA ILE A 240 -24.29 -8.85 -73.27
C ILE A 240 -23.78 -10.28 -73.49
N LEU A 241 -24.27 -11.29 -72.75
CA LEU A 241 -23.75 -12.66 -72.83
C LEU A 241 -24.79 -13.72 -73.24
N GLY A 242 -26.09 -13.47 -73.04
CA GLY A 242 -27.14 -14.29 -73.64
C GLY A 242 -27.35 -15.70 -73.07
N ASP A 243 -26.98 -15.94 -71.80
CA ASP A 243 -27.02 -17.26 -71.15
C ASP A 243 -28.32 -17.58 -70.37
N SER A 244 -29.33 -16.70 -70.33
CA SER A 244 -30.65 -17.04 -69.74
C SER A 244 -31.71 -17.31 -70.82
N GLU A 245 -32.40 -18.45 -70.70
CA GLU A 245 -33.22 -19.08 -71.74
C GLU A 245 -34.51 -18.33 -72.12
N LYS A 246 -34.85 -17.27 -71.38
CA LYS A 246 -36.06 -16.46 -71.63
C LYS A 246 -35.87 -15.55 -72.85
N ASN A 247 -36.91 -15.50 -73.70
CA ASN A 247 -36.98 -14.74 -74.96
C ASN A 247 -36.86 -13.23 -74.74
N ASP A 248 -35.62 -12.75 -74.71
CA ASP A 248 -35.24 -11.37 -74.43
C ASP A 248 -34.98 -10.61 -75.74
N PRO A 249 -35.63 -9.45 -75.98
CA PRO A 249 -35.57 -8.75 -77.24
C PRO A 249 -34.19 -8.21 -77.62
N VAL A 250 -33.23 -8.09 -76.69
CA VAL A 250 -31.87 -7.59 -77.01
C VAL A 250 -30.80 -8.70 -77.02
N LYS A 251 -31.08 -9.88 -76.47
CA LYS A 251 -30.31 -11.09 -76.82
C LYS A 251 -30.50 -11.48 -78.29
N GLN A 252 -31.74 -11.30 -78.79
CA GLN A 252 -32.14 -11.70 -80.13
C GLN A 252 -31.24 -11.07 -81.22
N PRO A 253 -30.88 -9.77 -81.23
CA PRO A 253 -29.87 -9.19 -82.13
C PRO A 253 -28.55 -9.96 -82.23
N ILE A 254 -27.64 -9.91 -81.25
CA ILE A 254 -26.29 -10.51 -81.41
C ILE A 254 -26.39 -12.03 -81.68
N LYS A 255 -27.36 -12.72 -81.06
CA LYS A 255 -27.65 -14.12 -81.36
C LYS A 255 -28.05 -14.34 -82.83
N ARG A 256 -29.06 -13.61 -83.34
CA ARG A 256 -29.52 -13.68 -84.73
C ARG A 256 -28.48 -13.17 -85.73
N TRP A 257 -27.57 -12.27 -85.33
CA TRP A 257 -26.51 -11.80 -86.21
C TRP A 257 -25.45 -12.90 -86.38
N ILE A 258 -25.02 -13.55 -85.29
CA ILE A 258 -24.16 -14.74 -85.37
C ILE A 258 -24.87 -15.88 -86.17
N GLU A 259 -26.16 -16.11 -85.92
CA GLU A 259 -26.93 -17.17 -86.59
C GLU A 259 -27.26 -16.87 -88.07
N LYS A 260 -27.59 -15.61 -88.44
CA LYS A 260 -27.70 -15.16 -89.83
C LYS A 260 -26.33 -15.21 -90.52
N GLY A 261 -25.28 -14.86 -89.78
CA GLY A 261 -23.89 -14.85 -90.20
C GLY A 261 -23.35 -16.22 -90.62
N VAL A 262 -24.05 -17.31 -90.32
CA VAL A 262 -23.69 -18.70 -90.70
C VAL A 262 -24.46 -19.19 -91.96
N ASN A 263 -25.46 -18.43 -92.43
CA ASN A 263 -26.51 -18.94 -93.33
C ASN A 263 -26.69 -18.15 -94.65
N GLY A 264 -25.81 -17.19 -94.96
CA GLY A 264 -25.84 -16.49 -96.26
C GLY A 264 -27.21 -15.90 -96.64
N ASN A 265 -27.82 -15.11 -95.75
CA ASN A 265 -29.09 -14.40 -95.98
C ASN A 265 -30.34 -15.27 -96.26
N SER A 266 -30.28 -16.60 -96.09
CA SER A 266 -31.45 -17.47 -96.20
C SER A 266 -32.47 -17.20 -95.07
N GLY A 267 -33.71 -16.89 -95.45
CA GLY A 267 -34.71 -16.30 -94.53
C GLY A 267 -35.26 -17.24 -93.45
N HIS A 268 -35.05 -18.55 -93.57
CA HIS A 268 -35.39 -19.57 -92.59
C HIS A 268 -34.19 -20.53 -92.47
N SER A 269 -33.54 -20.60 -91.31
CA SER A 269 -32.51 -21.62 -91.06
C SER A 269 -32.42 -22.01 -89.59
N ASN A 270 -32.58 -23.31 -89.34
CA ASN A 270 -32.31 -23.93 -88.04
C ASN A 270 -30.81 -24.20 -87.91
N VAL A 271 -30.05 -23.19 -87.47
CA VAL A 271 -28.65 -23.41 -87.04
C VAL A 271 -28.67 -24.47 -85.94
N SER A 272 -27.96 -25.58 -86.15
CA SER A 272 -27.75 -26.58 -85.09
C SER A 272 -27.19 -25.87 -83.85
N PRO A 273 -27.82 -25.98 -82.66
CA PRO A 273 -27.40 -25.24 -81.46
C PRO A 273 -25.92 -25.41 -81.12
N ASN A 274 -25.33 -26.55 -81.49
CA ASN A 274 -23.90 -26.83 -81.34
C ASN A 274 -23.02 -25.89 -82.18
N ILE A 275 -23.40 -25.56 -83.42
CA ILE A 275 -22.64 -24.66 -84.31
C ILE A 275 -22.66 -23.24 -83.74
N ALA A 276 -23.84 -22.73 -83.37
CA ALA A 276 -23.98 -21.42 -82.74
C ALA A 276 -23.20 -21.33 -81.41
N LYS A 277 -23.18 -22.41 -80.61
CA LYS A 277 -22.40 -22.51 -79.37
C LYS A 277 -20.89 -22.47 -79.65
N THR A 278 -20.39 -23.29 -80.58
CA THR A 278 -18.95 -23.34 -80.86
C THR A 278 -18.45 -22.05 -81.51
N MET A 279 -19.22 -21.43 -82.41
CA MET A 279 -18.86 -20.13 -82.98
C MET A 279 -18.70 -19.03 -81.91
N ARG A 280 -19.57 -18.99 -80.89
CA ARG A 280 -19.39 -18.07 -79.74
C ARG A 280 -18.10 -18.36 -78.95
N LEU A 281 -17.75 -19.63 -78.75
CA LEU A 281 -16.51 -20.01 -78.07
C LEU A 281 -15.28 -19.58 -78.89
N THR A 282 -15.29 -19.86 -80.20
CA THR A 282 -14.23 -19.41 -81.13
C THR A 282 -14.07 -17.88 -81.13
N ILE A 283 -15.17 -17.13 -81.22
CA ILE A 283 -15.16 -15.66 -81.16
C ILE A 283 -14.52 -15.20 -79.83
N LYS A 284 -14.97 -15.76 -78.71
CA LYS A 284 -14.42 -15.46 -77.37
C LYS A 284 -12.92 -15.74 -77.27
N ASP A 285 -12.47 -16.89 -77.75
CA ASP A 285 -11.07 -17.30 -77.61
C ASP A 285 -10.13 -16.57 -78.57
N GLN A 286 -10.56 -16.26 -79.80
CA GLN A 286 -9.78 -15.44 -80.73
C GLN A 286 -9.73 -13.96 -80.29
N ILE A 287 -10.85 -13.40 -79.80
CA ILE A 287 -10.85 -12.07 -79.14
C ILE A 287 -9.89 -12.08 -77.95
N LYS A 288 -9.96 -13.07 -77.05
CA LYS A 288 -9.07 -13.18 -75.90
C LYS A 288 -7.59 -13.25 -76.32
N LYS A 289 -7.25 -14.10 -77.28
CA LYS A 289 -5.89 -14.27 -77.80
C LYS A 289 -5.33 -12.97 -78.37
N LYS A 290 -6.10 -12.28 -79.23
CA LYS A 290 -5.71 -11.03 -79.89
C LYS A 290 -5.62 -9.85 -78.91
N LEU A 291 -6.56 -9.75 -77.96
CA LEU A 291 -6.50 -8.77 -76.88
C LEU A 291 -5.27 -8.96 -75.98
N VAL A 292 -4.87 -10.20 -75.67
CA VAL A 292 -3.65 -10.45 -74.90
C VAL A 292 -2.41 -9.92 -75.65
N SER A 293 -2.27 -10.27 -76.94
CA SER A 293 -1.06 -9.92 -77.70
C SER A 293 -0.93 -8.45 -78.11
N ALA A 294 -2.04 -7.76 -78.39
CA ALA A 294 -2.01 -6.42 -79.04
C ALA A 294 -2.65 -5.29 -78.22
N VAL A 295 -3.16 -5.59 -77.01
CA VAL A 295 -3.73 -4.59 -76.09
C VAL A 295 -3.19 -4.78 -74.68
N TYR A 296 -3.27 -5.99 -74.13
CA TYR A 296 -2.87 -6.26 -72.75
C TYR A 296 -1.36 -6.04 -72.54
N GLU A 297 -0.49 -6.75 -73.27
CA GLU A 297 0.96 -6.61 -73.09
C GLU A 297 1.47 -5.20 -73.45
N GLU A 298 0.81 -4.50 -74.39
CA GLU A 298 1.09 -3.09 -74.67
C GLU A 298 0.68 -2.15 -73.54
N ALA A 299 -0.57 -2.19 -73.07
CA ALA A 299 -1.06 -1.33 -71.98
C ALA A 299 -0.36 -1.63 -70.66
N LYS A 300 -0.01 -2.90 -70.43
CA LYS A 300 0.90 -3.37 -69.37
C LYS A 300 2.22 -2.62 -69.46
N SER A 301 2.90 -2.63 -70.62
CA SER A 301 4.20 -1.91 -70.77
C SER A 301 4.17 -0.41 -70.47
N GLN A 302 3.00 0.23 -70.45
CA GLN A 302 2.80 1.66 -70.19
C GLN A 302 2.31 1.98 -68.76
N SER A 303 2.13 0.97 -67.91
CA SER A 303 1.78 1.13 -66.49
C SER A 303 2.84 0.47 -65.60
N SER A 304 2.94 0.88 -64.34
CA SER A 304 3.71 0.20 -63.30
C SER A 304 2.95 -0.95 -62.63
N PHE A 305 1.64 -1.09 -62.90
CA PHE A 305 0.74 -2.03 -62.21
C PHE A 305 0.99 -3.51 -62.56
N PHE A 306 1.97 -4.14 -61.90
CA PHE A 306 2.38 -5.53 -62.16
C PHE A 306 2.21 -6.49 -60.98
N GLY A 307 1.07 -6.40 -60.26
CA GLY A 307 0.67 -7.37 -59.24
C GLY A 307 1.51 -7.40 -57.96
N LYS A 308 2.57 -6.59 -57.88
CA LYS A 308 3.22 -6.20 -56.63
C LYS A 308 2.48 -5.00 -56.08
N THR A 309 1.79 -5.17 -54.96
CA THR A 309 1.24 -4.04 -54.20
C THR A 309 2.37 -3.22 -53.61
N THR A 310 2.29 -1.89 -53.68
CA THR A 310 3.24 -0.98 -53.03
C THR A 310 3.07 -0.96 -51.50
N GLY A 311 1.97 -1.55 -51.01
CA GLY A 311 1.52 -1.43 -49.63
C GLY A 311 0.81 -0.11 -49.34
N ASN A 312 0.55 0.70 -50.38
CA ASN A 312 -0.25 1.91 -50.37
C ASN A 312 -1.43 1.77 -51.35
N VAL A 313 -2.64 1.67 -50.81
CA VAL A 313 -3.90 1.43 -51.53
C VAL A 313 -4.24 2.59 -52.47
N GLU A 314 -3.92 3.84 -52.10
CA GLU A 314 -4.16 5.00 -52.97
C GLU A 314 -3.31 4.97 -54.25
N ASN A 315 -2.07 4.51 -54.18
CA ASN A 315 -1.18 4.38 -55.33
C ASN A 315 -1.50 3.14 -56.16
N ASP A 316 -1.66 1.97 -55.53
CA ASP A 316 -2.01 0.71 -56.22
C ASP A 316 -3.29 0.87 -57.08
N LEU A 317 -4.27 1.64 -56.59
CA LEU A 317 -5.50 1.95 -57.33
C LEU A 317 -5.34 3.02 -58.42
N LYS A 318 -4.41 3.98 -58.28
CA LYS A 318 -4.06 4.92 -59.37
C LYS A 318 -3.39 4.18 -60.52
N GLU A 319 -2.45 3.28 -60.24
CA GLU A 319 -1.75 2.52 -61.27
C GLU A 319 -2.71 1.56 -62.00
N LEU A 320 -3.63 0.91 -61.28
CA LEU A 320 -4.71 0.11 -61.87
C LEU A 320 -5.65 0.97 -62.74
N LYS A 321 -6.05 2.16 -62.28
CA LYS A 321 -6.86 3.11 -63.07
C LYS A 321 -6.13 3.47 -64.38
N THR A 322 -4.86 3.87 -64.31
CA THR A 322 -4.05 4.23 -65.48
C THR A 322 -3.88 3.05 -66.45
N PHE A 323 -3.66 1.84 -65.93
CA PHE A 323 -3.62 0.62 -66.75
C PHE A 323 -4.94 0.39 -67.51
N LEU A 324 -6.08 0.56 -66.84
CA LEU A 324 -7.40 0.42 -67.47
C LEU A 324 -7.68 1.50 -68.52
N GLU A 325 -7.27 2.75 -68.27
CA GLU A 325 -7.40 3.85 -69.23
C GLU A 325 -6.53 3.63 -70.48
N GLU A 326 -5.27 3.23 -70.31
CA GLU A 326 -4.40 2.89 -71.45
C GLU A 326 -4.85 1.61 -72.16
N TYR A 327 -5.37 0.58 -71.46
CA TYR A 327 -5.97 -0.60 -72.10
C TYR A 327 -7.16 -0.22 -72.99
N ALA A 328 -8.06 0.63 -72.49
CA ALA A 328 -9.20 1.11 -73.26
C ALA A 328 -8.77 1.93 -74.48
N LYS A 329 -7.79 2.82 -74.32
CA LYS A 329 -7.21 3.67 -75.37
C LYS A 329 -6.44 2.86 -76.43
N LYS A 330 -5.70 1.83 -76.02
CA LYS A 330 -5.02 0.88 -76.92
C LYS A 330 -6.04 0.06 -77.73
N LEU A 331 -7.11 -0.43 -77.09
CA LEU A 331 -8.16 -1.16 -77.81
C LEU A 331 -8.94 -0.25 -78.78
N ASP A 332 -9.29 0.98 -78.39
CA ASP A 332 -9.87 1.96 -79.33
C ASP A 332 -8.98 2.15 -80.56
N LYS A 333 -7.66 2.28 -80.37
CA LYS A 333 -6.73 2.41 -81.50
C LYS A 333 -6.69 1.15 -82.39
N GLN A 334 -6.85 -0.05 -81.81
CA GLN A 334 -7.02 -1.28 -82.59
C GLN A 334 -8.40 -1.37 -83.29
N LEU A 335 -9.36 -0.51 -82.97
CA LEU A 335 -10.68 -0.41 -83.60
C LEU A 335 -10.76 0.74 -84.64
N GLU A 336 -9.73 1.57 -84.77
CA GLU A 336 -9.66 2.61 -85.81
C GLU A 336 -9.73 1.97 -87.22
N PRO A 337 -10.60 2.47 -88.13
CA PRO A 337 -10.75 1.91 -89.47
C PRO A 337 -9.49 2.13 -90.30
N SER A 338 -9.19 1.18 -91.19
CA SER A 338 -7.97 1.16 -91.99
C SER A 338 -8.29 1.52 -93.45
N GLY A 339 -8.56 2.80 -93.69
CA GLY A 339 -9.18 3.28 -94.92
C GLY A 339 -10.68 2.97 -94.96
N ASP A 340 -11.22 2.67 -96.13
CA ASP A 340 -12.65 2.34 -96.34
C ASP A 340 -13.05 0.94 -95.81
N SER A 341 -12.39 0.43 -94.77
CA SER A 341 -12.56 -0.94 -94.27
C SER A 341 -12.42 -1.03 -92.74
N SER A 342 -13.16 -1.99 -92.17
CA SER A 342 -13.05 -2.39 -90.76
C SER A 342 -11.60 -2.67 -90.37
N SER A 343 -11.23 -2.35 -89.13
CA SER A 343 -9.82 -2.39 -88.69
C SER A 343 -9.15 -3.74 -88.98
N THR A 344 -7.84 -3.72 -89.22
CA THR A 344 -7.07 -4.95 -89.45
C THR A 344 -7.21 -5.94 -88.29
N PHE A 345 -7.23 -5.44 -87.05
CA PHE A 345 -7.41 -6.24 -85.83
C PHE A 345 -8.74 -6.99 -85.82
N VAL A 346 -9.85 -6.31 -86.13
CA VAL A 346 -11.18 -6.93 -86.30
C VAL A 346 -11.15 -7.94 -87.44
N SER A 347 -10.63 -7.54 -88.61
CA SER A 347 -10.57 -8.36 -89.81
C SER A 347 -9.80 -9.68 -89.60
N GLU A 348 -8.75 -9.68 -88.78
CA GLU A 348 -8.02 -10.87 -88.38
C GLU A 348 -8.82 -11.78 -87.45
N ILE A 349 -9.49 -11.23 -86.42
CA ILE A 349 -10.36 -12.00 -85.52
C ILE A 349 -11.49 -12.67 -86.32
N VAL A 350 -12.12 -11.92 -87.23
CA VAL A 350 -13.17 -12.39 -88.14
C VAL A 350 -12.65 -13.54 -89.00
N LYS A 351 -11.52 -13.37 -89.68
CA LYS A 351 -10.89 -14.39 -90.54
C LYS A 351 -10.61 -15.69 -89.77
N GLU A 352 -10.05 -15.60 -88.57
CA GLU A 352 -9.76 -16.76 -87.73
C GLU A 352 -11.03 -17.50 -87.30
N VAL A 353 -12.12 -16.77 -87.01
CA VAL A 353 -13.44 -17.35 -86.72
C VAL A 353 -14.04 -18.02 -87.96
N GLU A 354 -13.96 -17.38 -89.13
CA GLU A 354 -14.46 -17.96 -90.39
C GLU A 354 -13.77 -19.30 -90.72
N VAL A 355 -12.45 -19.38 -90.55
CA VAL A 355 -11.67 -20.62 -90.77
C VAL A 355 -12.14 -21.72 -89.81
N ALA A 356 -12.29 -21.42 -88.53
CA ALA A 356 -12.73 -22.40 -87.54
C ALA A 356 -14.18 -22.89 -87.78
N VAL A 357 -15.10 -22.02 -88.23
CA VAL A 357 -16.47 -22.40 -88.60
C VAL A 357 -16.48 -23.30 -89.85
N LYS A 358 -15.76 -22.91 -90.91
CA LYS A 358 -15.66 -23.68 -92.16
C LYS A 358 -15.06 -25.07 -91.94
N ASN A 359 -14.13 -25.21 -91.00
CA ASN A 359 -13.52 -26.48 -90.61
C ASN A 359 -14.46 -27.40 -89.79
N GLN A 360 -15.59 -26.89 -89.28
CA GLN A 360 -16.55 -27.67 -88.49
C GLN A 360 -17.85 -28.01 -89.23
N ALA A 361 -18.20 -27.23 -90.26
CA ALA A 361 -19.39 -27.47 -91.08
C ALA A 361 -19.10 -27.16 -92.56
N SER A 362 -18.67 -28.20 -93.29
CA SER A 362 -18.40 -28.12 -94.72
C SER A 362 -19.65 -27.65 -95.49
N GLY A 363 -19.51 -26.52 -96.19
CA GLY A 363 -20.60 -25.91 -96.98
C GLY A 363 -21.30 -24.72 -96.32
N GLN A 364 -21.00 -24.36 -95.06
CA GLN A 364 -21.56 -23.13 -94.47
C GLN A 364 -20.87 -21.87 -95.00
N THR A 365 -21.68 -20.86 -95.31
CA THR A 365 -21.23 -19.57 -95.85
C THR A 365 -21.31 -18.48 -94.78
N THR A 366 -20.14 -17.97 -94.40
CA THR A 366 -20.02 -16.91 -93.41
C THR A 366 -20.28 -15.53 -94.03
N ASP A 367 -21.30 -14.82 -93.54
CA ASP A 367 -21.48 -13.39 -93.85
C ASP A 367 -20.45 -12.60 -93.04
N LYS A 368 -19.33 -12.32 -93.70
CA LYS A 368 -18.21 -11.58 -93.12
C LYS A 368 -18.63 -10.22 -92.57
N SER A 369 -19.60 -9.52 -93.19
CA SER A 369 -20.02 -8.19 -92.75
C SER A 369 -20.73 -8.24 -91.39
N VAL A 370 -21.62 -9.21 -91.22
CA VAL A 370 -22.37 -9.44 -89.98
C VAL A 370 -21.47 -9.93 -88.85
N LEU A 371 -20.46 -10.76 -89.17
CA LEU A 371 -19.45 -11.21 -88.22
C LEU A 371 -18.47 -10.09 -87.81
N THR A 372 -18.04 -9.23 -88.75
CA THR A 372 -17.25 -8.02 -88.49
C THR A 372 -17.95 -7.12 -87.47
N PHE A 373 -19.20 -6.74 -87.74
CA PHE A 373 -20.00 -5.91 -86.82
C PHE A 373 -20.17 -6.56 -85.44
N ALA A 374 -20.39 -7.88 -85.39
CA ALA A 374 -20.53 -8.60 -84.12
C ALA A 374 -19.23 -8.58 -83.28
N VAL A 375 -18.07 -8.69 -83.92
CA VAL A 375 -16.75 -8.57 -83.26
C VAL A 375 -16.50 -7.13 -82.80
N GLU A 376 -16.78 -6.13 -83.66
CA GLU A 376 -16.68 -4.70 -83.32
C GLU A 376 -17.54 -4.34 -82.10
N ALA A 377 -18.82 -4.74 -82.11
CA ALA A 377 -19.73 -4.47 -80.99
C ALA A 377 -19.26 -5.10 -79.67
N ILE A 378 -18.69 -6.31 -79.70
CA ILE A 378 -18.11 -6.95 -78.51
C ILE A 378 -16.87 -6.17 -78.01
N LEU A 379 -15.98 -5.76 -78.91
CA LEU A 379 -14.75 -5.04 -78.55
C LEU A 379 -15.05 -3.63 -78.03
N VAL A 380 -15.97 -2.89 -78.65
CA VAL A 380 -16.47 -1.59 -78.15
C VAL A 380 -17.11 -1.75 -76.76
N ALA A 381 -17.90 -2.81 -76.54
CA ALA A 381 -18.46 -3.11 -75.22
C ALA A 381 -17.38 -3.44 -74.16
N ILE A 382 -16.23 -4.01 -74.57
CA ILE A 382 -15.06 -4.20 -73.70
C ILE A 382 -14.41 -2.85 -73.36
N VAL A 383 -14.14 -1.98 -74.35
CA VAL A 383 -13.63 -0.61 -74.10
C VAL A 383 -14.51 0.13 -73.09
N ALA A 384 -15.82 0.16 -73.32
CA ALA A 384 -16.77 0.86 -72.47
C ALA A 384 -16.74 0.35 -71.03
N LYS A 385 -16.64 -0.97 -70.83
CA LYS A 385 -16.50 -1.58 -69.49
C LYS A 385 -15.16 -1.24 -68.84
N THR A 386 -14.06 -1.26 -69.57
CA THR A 386 -12.73 -0.91 -69.04
C THR A 386 -12.67 0.56 -68.60
N ARG A 387 -13.17 1.49 -69.43
CA ARG A 387 -13.30 2.92 -69.06
C ARG A 387 -14.20 3.11 -67.84
N ARG A 388 -15.33 2.40 -67.79
CA ARG A 388 -16.25 2.44 -66.65
C ARG A 388 -15.57 1.96 -65.37
N ALA A 389 -14.82 0.86 -65.40
CA ALA A 389 -14.08 0.37 -64.23
C ALA A 389 -13.05 1.39 -63.72
N ALA A 390 -12.31 2.04 -64.63
CA ALA A 390 -11.41 3.14 -64.26
C ALA A 390 -12.16 4.34 -63.65
N GLY A 391 -13.33 4.69 -64.20
CA GLY A 391 -14.21 5.74 -63.68
C GLY A 391 -14.84 5.40 -62.32
N GLU A 392 -15.19 4.15 -62.06
CA GLU A 392 -15.69 3.67 -60.77
C GLU A 392 -14.57 3.67 -59.72
N ILE A 393 -13.35 3.21 -60.03
CA ILE A 393 -12.18 3.35 -59.15
C ILE A 393 -11.89 4.83 -58.84
N GLN A 394 -11.90 5.70 -59.86
CA GLN A 394 -11.67 7.13 -59.69
C GLN A 394 -12.74 7.80 -58.83
N SER A 395 -14.01 7.48 -59.06
CA SER A 395 -15.14 8.19 -58.42
C SER A 395 -15.48 7.63 -57.03
N LEU A 396 -15.27 6.34 -56.76
CA LEU A 396 -15.52 5.72 -55.46
C LEU A 396 -14.28 5.77 -54.56
N LEU A 397 -13.16 5.20 -55.01
CA LEU A 397 -12.04 4.84 -54.14
C LEU A 397 -11.00 5.95 -54.03
N LEU A 398 -10.72 6.64 -55.14
CA LEU A 398 -9.77 7.76 -55.22
C LEU A 398 -10.43 9.13 -55.04
N GLY A 399 -11.75 9.24 -55.23
CA GLY A 399 -12.52 10.46 -55.04
C GLY A 399 -12.66 10.87 -53.56
N THR A 400 -12.67 12.18 -53.28
CA THR A 400 -12.69 12.74 -51.91
C THR A 400 -14.05 12.59 -51.22
N ARG A 401 -14.32 11.41 -50.66
CA ARG A 401 -15.61 11.04 -50.03
C ARG A 401 -15.59 11.00 -48.50
N VAL A 402 -14.45 10.70 -47.88
CA VAL A 402 -14.31 10.52 -46.43
C VAL A 402 -13.96 11.86 -45.77
N GLY A 403 -14.51 12.15 -44.59
CA GLY A 403 -14.21 13.34 -43.80
C GLY A 403 -15.24 14.47 -43.90
N ASP A 404 -15.34 15.22 -42.81
CA ASP A 404 -16.29 16.31 -42.62
C ASP A 404 -15.82 17.61 -43.27
N LYS A 405 -16.69 18.21 -44.11
CA LYS A 405 -16.45 19.50 -44.76
C LYS A 405 -16.91 20.70 -43.91
N LYS A 406 -17.64 20.48 -42.81
CA LYS A 406 -18.24 21.56 -41.99
C LYS A 406 -17.34 22.01 -40.85
N ASN A 407 -16.70 21.10 -40.13
CA ASN A 407 -15.76 21.44 -39.04
C ASN A 407 -14.31 21.67 -39.54
N GLY A 408 -14.13 22.23 -40.73
CA GLY A 408 -12.81 22.57 -41.29
C GLY A 408 -11.93 21.39 -41.72
N GLY A 409 -12.45 20.16 -41.72
CA GLY A 409 -11.71 18.97 -42.13
C GLY A 409 -11.42 18.93 -43.64
N SER A 410 -10.23 18.44 -44.01
CA SER A 410 -9.93 18.11 -45.40
C SER A 410 -10.59 16.79 -45.77
N LYS A 411 -11.40 16.78 -46.85
CA LYS A 411 -11.94 15.53 -47.40
C LYS A 411 -10.82 14.71 -48.03
N THR A 412 -10.85 13.41 -47.79
CA THR A 412 -9.87 12.44 -48.27
C THR A 412 -10.55 11.31 -49.06
N SER A 413 -9.77 10.55 -49.81
CA SER A 413 -10.25 9.38 -50.54
C SER A 413 -10.45 8.17 -49.62
N ILE A 414 -11.26 7.19 -50.05
CA ILE A 414 -11.40 5.92 -49.31
C ILE A 414 -10.06 5.21 -49.22
N ALA A 415 -9.30 5.17 -50.32
CA ALA A 415 -7.98 4.55 -50.37
C ALA A 415 -6.99 5.21 -49.40
N LYS A 416 -6.92 6.55 -49.37
CA LYS A 416 -6.06 7.29 -48.44
C LYS A 416 -6.50 7.17 -46.97
N ALA A 417 -7.80 7.02 -46.72
CA ALA A 417 -8.31 6.72 -45.39
C ALA A 417 -7.89 5.31 -44.91
N LEU A 418 -7.89 4.32 -45.80
CA LEU A 418 -7.35 2.97 -45.53
C LEU A 418 -5.85 3.02 -45.25
N ASP A 419 -5.08 3.74 -46.06
CA ASP A 419 -3.62 3.87 -45.89
C ASP A 419 -3.24 4.53 -44.56
N ASN A 420 -3.93 5.60 -44.18
CA ASN A 420 -3.73 6.25 -42.88
C ASN A 420 -4.04 5.29 -41.72
N ALA A 421 -5.19 4.59 -41.76
CA ALA A 421 -5.57 3.65 -40.70
C ALA A 421 -4.61 2.45 -40.62
N LEU A 422 -4.16 1.92 -41.76
CA LEU A 422 -3.16 0.85 -41.84
C LEU A 422 -1.79 1.30 -41.34
N LYS A 423 -1.40 2.55 -41.60
CA LYS A 423 -0.18 3.15 -41.04
C LYS A 423 -0.25 3.22 -39.51
N THR A 424 -1.29 3.86 -38.96
CA THR A 424 -1.48 3.97 -37.49
C THR A 424 -1.54 2.58 -36.84
N ALA A 425 -2.21 1.61 -37.46
CA ALA A 425 -2.25 0.23 -36.96
C ALA A 425 -0.88 -0.46 -36.95
N ARG A 426 -0.05 -0.25 -37.99
CA ARG A 426 1.33 -0.78 -38.05
C ARG A 426 2.25 -0.10 -37.04
N GLU A 427 2.14 1.20 -36.87
CA GLU A 427 2.94 1.97 -35.89
C GLU A 427 2.59 1.55 -34.46
N LEU A 428 1.30 1.50 -34.11
CA LEU A 428 0.83 1.00 -32.81
C LEU A 428 1.23 -0.47 -32.57
N HIS A 429 1.11 -1.34 -33.57
CA HIS A 429 1.53 -2.74 -33.45
C HIS A 429 3.03 -2.86 -33.19
N GLY A 430 3.88 -2.11 -33.90
CA GLY A 430 5.32 -2.10 -33.68
C GLY A 430 5.71 -1.65 -32.27
N GLN A 431 5.08 -0.60 -31.76
CA GLN A 431 5.29 -0.15 -30.38
C GLN A 431 4.86 -1.20 -29.35
N LEU A 432 3.70 -1.85 -29.54
CA LEU A 432 3.23 -2.94 -28.70
C LEU A 432 4.18 -4.17 -28.74
N THR A 433 4.72 -4.51 -29.92
CA THR A 433 5.74 -5.55 -30.07
C THR A 433 6.99 -5.23 -29.26
N VAL A 434 7.56 -4.02 -29.39
CA VAL A 434 8.75 -3.62 -28.61
C VAL A 434 8.46 -3.57 -27.10
N ALA A 435 7.25 -3.19 -26.70
CA ALA A 435 6.83 -3.20 -25.30
C ALA A 435 6.66 -4.60 -24.68
N THR A 436 6.45 -5.65 -25.50
CA THR A 436 6.05 -7.00 -25.02
C THR A 436 6.99 -8.13 -25.39
N GLU A 437 7.76 -8.04 -26.48
CA GLU A 437 8.80 -9.04 -26.83
C GLU A 437 10.12 -8.78 -26.09
N THR A 438 10.82 -9.86 -25.72
CA THR A 438 12.16 -9.78 -25.13
C THR A 438 13.19 -9.37 -26.20
N PRO A 439 14.08 -8.38 -25.95
CA PRO A 439 15.09 -7.94 -26.92
C PRO A 439 16.07 -9.06 -27.32
N LYS A 440 15.90 -9.62 -28.52
CA LYS A 440 16.76 -10.70 -29.05
C LYS A 440 18.18 -10.16 -29.32
N GLY A 441 19.17 -10.68 -28.57
CA GLY A 441 20.60 -10.44 -28.82
C GLY A 441 21.30 -9.44 -27.89
N LEU A 442 20.60 -8.84 -26.91
CA LEU A 442 21.23 -7.98 -25.91
C LEU A 442 21.40 -8.72 -24.57
N PRO A 443 22.63 -8.92 -24.05
CA PRO A 443 22.87 -9.71 -22.83
C PRO A 443 22.52 -8.98 -21.51
N VAL A 444 21.77 -7.87 -21.57
CA VAL A 444 21.59 -6.91 -20.46
C VAL A 444 20.14 -6.85 -19.94
N GLN A 445 19.14 -7.24 -20.74
CA GLN A 445 17.75 -7.39 -20.28
C GLN A 445 17.15 -8.70 -20.80
N PRO A 446 16.94 -9.71 -19.94
CA PRO A 446 16.34 -11.00 -20.29
C PRO A 446 14.79 -10.97 -20.26
N GLU A 447 14.20 -9.78 -20.19
CA GLU A 447 12.76 -9.54 -19.98
C GLU A 447 12.30 -8.40 -20.90
N SER A 448 11.04 -8.44 -21.35
CA SER A 448 10.45 -7.31 -22.09
C SER A 448 10.05 -6.17 -21.15
N PRO A 449 9.85 -4.93 -21.66
CA PRO A 449 9.45 -3.80 -20.82
C PRO A 449 8.18 -4.05 -19.99
N ALA A 450 7.19 -4.76 -20.54
CA ALA A 450 6.00 -5.18 -19.80
C ALA A 450 6.33 -6.19 -18.68
N GLN A 451 7.10 -7.25 -18.99
CA GLN A 451 7.54 -8.25 -18.01
C GLN A 451 8.39 -7.64 -16.89
N ALA A 452 9.16 -6.58 -17.19
CA ALA A 452 9.90 -5.84 -16.19
C ALA A 452 8.95 -5.16 -15.18
N VAL A 453 7.88 -4.51 -15.64
CA VAL A 453 6.85 -3.92 -14.76
C VAL A 453 6.20 -4.99 -13.88
N ASP A 454 5.76 -6.11 -14.48
CA ASP A 454 5.13 -7.22 -13.75
C ASP A 454 6.03 -7.73 -12.61
N LYS A 455 7.32 -7.98 -12.89
CA LYS A 455 8.29 -8.44 -11.89
C LYS A 455 8.61 -7.41 -10.79
N ARG A 456 8.54 -6.10 -11.07
CA ARG A 456 8.69 -5.08 -10.01
C ARG A 456 7.44 -5.00 -9.14
N LEU A 457 6.25 -5.16 -9.72
CA LEU A 457 4.99 -5.26 -8.97
C LEU A 457 4.95 -6.52 -8.10
N GLU A 458 5.44 -7.65 -8.60
CA GLU A 458 5.65 -8.90 -7.84
C GLU A 458 6.59 -8.65 -6.65
N ALA A 459 7.79 -8.09 -6.88
CA ALA A 459 8.74 -7.80 -5.81
C ALA A 459 8.24 -6.80 -4.74
N VAL A 460 7.34 -5.86 -5.10
CA VAL A 460 6.62 -4.98 -4.16
C VAL A 460 5.56 -5.76 -3.38
N ARG A 461 4.76 -6.61 -4.06
CA ARG A 461 3.76 -7.45 -3.42
C ARG A 461 4.40 -8.38 -2.39
N ASP A 462 5.44 -9.12 -2.77
CA ASP A 462 6.13 -10.07 -1.90
C ASP A 462 6.71 -9.38 -0.66
N MET A 463 7.17 -8.13 -0.80
CA MET A 463 7.57 -7.32 0.35
C MET A 463 6.40 -7.08 1.30
N VAL A 464 5.25 -6.69 0.76
CA VAL A 464 4.07 -6.31 1.55
C VAL A 464 3.38 -7.51 2.19
N THR A 465 3.31 -8.66 1.51
CA THR A 465 2.65 -9.86 2.03
C THR A 465 3.55 -10.70 2.93
N ASP A 466 4.82 -10.87 2.58
CA ASP A 466 5.68 -11.91 3.16
C ASP A 466 6.84 -11.31 3.99
N GLU A 467 7.51 -10.26 3.50
CA GLU A 467 8.71 -9.70 4.15
C GLU A 467 8.38 -8.72 5.30
N ILE A 468 7.36 -7.86 5.16
CA ILE A 468 7.10 -6.75 6.10
C ILE A 468 6.75 -7.25 7.51
N ALA A 469 5.94 -8.31 7.64
CA ALA A 469 5.54 -8.82 8.96
C ALA A 469 6.74 -9.39 9.76
N GLY A 470 7.62 -10.14 9.09
CA GLY A 470 8.85 -10.67 9.67
C GLY A 470 9.88 -9.58 9.97
N THR A 471 10.03 -8.61 9.07
CA THR A 471 10.97 -7.48 9.22
C THR A 471 10.54 -6.53 10.34
N PHE A 472 9.26 -6.16 10.39
CA PHE A 472 8.72 -5.30 11.45
C PHE A 472 8.85 -5.97 12.83
N THR A 473 8.60 -7.28 12.91
CA THR A 473 8.77 -8.04 14.16
C THR A 473 10.25 -8.08 14.58
N SER A 474 11.15 -8.54 13.69
CA SER A 474 12.55 -8.80 14.01
C SER A 474 13.49 -7.59 14.04
N LYS A 475 13.14 -6.48 13.36
CA LYS A 475 13.99 -5.28 13.24
C LYS A 475 13.42 -4.03 13.91
N VAL A 476 12.11 -3.93 14.08
CA VAL A 476 11.46 -2.74 14.68
C VAL A 476 10.94 -3.03 16.09
N LYS A 477 10.26 -4.17 16.30
CA LYS A 477 9.74 -4.55 17.63
C LYS A 477 10.79 -5.20 18.53
N GLN A 478 11.57 -6.15 18.02
CA GLN A 478 12.47 -6.96 18.85
C GLN A 478 13.46 -6.15 19.69
N PRO A 479 14.17 -5.11 19.18
CA PRO A 479 15.13 -4.34 19.99
C PRO A 479 14.49 -3.66 21.20
N LEU A 480 13.29 -3.10 21.04
CA LEU A 480 12.53 -2.50 22.14
C LEU A 480 12.00 -3.57 23.11
N ALA A 481 11.53 -4.72 22.60
CA ALA A 481 11.09 -5.83 23.44
C ALA A 481 12.25 -6.40 24.30
N ASP A 482 13.44 -6.54 23.71
CA ASP A 482 14.66 -6.99 24.39
C ASP A 482 15.08 -5.97 25.46
N ALA A 483 15.07 -4.67 25.17
CA ALA A 483 15.35 -3.62 26.15
C ALA A 483 14.33 -3.60 27.31
N VAL A 484 13.03 -3.75 27.01
CA VAL A 484 11.97 -3.84 28.03
C VAL A 484 12.10 -5.11 28.88
N SER A 485 12.55 -6.23 28.30
CA SER A 485 12.76 -7.50 29.03
C SER A 485 13.82 -7.42 30.13
N GLN A 486 14.74 -6.44 30.05
CA GLN A 486 15.79 -6.22 31.04
C GLN A 486 15.31 -5.39 32.25
N LEU A 487 14.19 -4.67 32.11
CA LEU A 487 13.68 -3.77 33.15
C LEU A 487 13.32 -4.47 34.48
N PRO A 488 12.66 -5.66 34.51
CA PRO A 488 12.36 -6.33 35.78
C PRO A 488 13.61 -6.64 36.60
N ASN A 489 14.65 -7.21 35.97
CA ASN A 489 15.92 -7.53 36.64
C ASN A 489 16.63 -6.26 37.17
N ALA A 490 16.56 -5.16 36.42
CA ALA A 490 17.12 -3.87 36.85
C ALA A 490 16.34 -3.27 38.03
N VAL A 491 15.00 -3.36 38.01
CA VAL A 491 14.12 -2.91 39.11
C VAL A 491 14.29 -3.77 40.35
N ASP A 492 14.39 -5.10 40.23
CA ASP A 492 14.64 -5.99 41.37
C ASP A 492 16.04 -5.80 41.97
N THR A 493 17.04 -5.52 41.13
CA THR A 493 18.39 -5.15 41.59
C THR A 493 18.37 -3.82 42.35
N PHE A 494 17.68 -2.80 41.82
CA PHE A 494 17.49 -1.52 42.51
C PHE A 494 16.73 -1.69 43.83
N ASN A 495 15.61 -2.41 43.83
CA ASN A 495 14.78 -2.66 45.00
C ASN A 495 15.53 -3.44 46.10
N THR A 496 16.29 -4.47 45.71
CA THR A 496 17.14 -5.24 46.64
C THR A 496 18.20 -4.34 47.30
N ASN A 497 18.88 -3.52 46.51
CA ASN A 497 19.86 -2.56 47.02
C ASN A 497 19.21 -1.50 47.93
N ALA A 498 18.06 -0.95 47.54
CA ALA A 498 17.31 0.03 48.31
C ALA A 498 16.83 -0.51 49.65
N VAL A 499 16.26 -1.72 49.68
CA VAL A 499 15.86 -2.42 50.91
C VAL A 499 17.07 -2.70 51.80
N GLY A 500 18.24 -3.00 51.23
CA GLY A 500 19.50 -3.10 51.97
C GLY A 500 19.91 -1.77 52.61
N GLN A 501 19.99 -0.70 51.82
CA GLN A 501 20.38 0.64 52.26
C GLN A 501 19.43 1.17 53.35
N ILE A 502 18.11 1.02 53.18
CA ILE A 502 17.10 1.42 54.18
C ILE A 502 17.28 0.64 55.50
N LYS A 503 17.60 -0.66 55.44
CA LYS A 503 17.86 -1.47 56.65
C LYS A 503 19.13 -1.01 57.38
N GLU A 504 20.21 -0.70 56.68
CA GLU A 504 21.44 -0.18 57.30
C GLU A 504 21.28 1.25 57.83
N ALA A 505 20.55 2.12 57.12
CA ALA A 505 20.19 3.45 57.61
C ALA A 505 19.40 3.38 58.93
N ALA A 506 18.39 2.50 58.98
CA ALA A 506 17.58 2.28 60.18
C ALA A 506 18.43 1.74 61.35
N LYS A 507 19.31 0.75 61.10
CA LYS A 507 20.26 0.26 62.12
C LYS A 507 21.16 1.37 62.64
N LYS A 508 21.79 2.15 61.76
CA LYS A 508 22.67 3.27 62.15
C LYS A 508 21.92 4.32 62.97
N ALA A 509 20.72 4.71 62.56
CA ALA A 509 19.88 5.65 63.29
C ALA A 509 19.53 5.14 64.70
N ILE A 510 19.13 3.86 64.83
CA ILE A 510 18.83 3.22 66.13
C ILE A 510 20.07 3.17 67.01
N THR A 511 21.22 2.71 66.49
CA THR A 511 22.48 2.62 67.25
C THR A 511 22.98 4.01 67.68
N ALA A 512 22.92 5.02 66.81
CA ALA A 512 23.31 6.38 67.13
C ALA A 512 22.37 7.05 68.14
N ALA A 513 21.06 6.77 68.08
CA ALA A 513 20.11 7.22 69.10
C ALA A 513 20.40 6.60 70.47
N ALA A 514 20.64 5.28 70.53
CA ALA A 514 21.01 4.58 71.76
C ALA A 514 22.33 5.10 72.36
N LEU A 515 23.36 5.30 71.53
CA LEU A 515 24.65 5.87 71.96
C LEU A 515 24.50 7.31 72.48
N ARG A 516 23.72 8.16 71.81
CA ARG A 516 23.47 9.53 72.29
C ARG A 516 22.60 9.56 73.56
N GLN A 517 21.80 8.53 73.82
CA GLN A 517 21.01 8.41 75.05
C GLN A 517 21.83 7.88 76.24
N SER A 518 22.85 7.04 76.01
CA SER A 518 23.81 6.67 77.07
C SER A 518 24.83 7.79 77.35
N GLN A 519 25.29 8.50 76.31
CA GLN A 519 26.24 9.61 76.46
C GLN A 519 25.67 10.86 77.13
N SER A 520 24.35 11.11 77.08
CA SER A 520 23.75 12.31 77.68
C SER A 520 23.64 12.28 79.22
N GLY A 521 24.25 11.30 79.90
CA GLY A 521 24.40 11.22 81.37
C GLY A 521 23.10 11.05 82.17
N GLN A 522 21.95 11.10 81.51
CA GLN A 522 20.63 11.17 82.14
C GLN A 522 20.15 9.82 82.69
N TRP A 523 20.76 8.72 82.25
CA TRP A 523 20.75 7.42 82.95
C TRP A 523 21.65 7.44 84.20
N ARG A 524 21.50 8.46 85.06
CA ARG A 524 22.08 8.46 86.41
C ARG A 524 21.21 7.61 87.33
N CYS A 525 21.16 6.29 87.05
CA CYS A 525 20.73 5.31 88.03
C CYS A 525 21.59 5.51 89.28
N GLY A 526 20.95 5.82 90.42
CA GLY A 526 21.60 6.21 91.68
C GLY A 526 22.33 5.07 92.41
N LEU A 527 23.24 4.39 91.71
CA LEU A 527 24.17 3.38 92.23
C LEU A 527 25.57 3.95 92.46
N GLU A 528 25.64 5.26 92.71
CA GLU A 528 26.78 5.91 93.33
C GLU A 528 26.89 5.37 94.75
N ARG A 529 27.96 4.61 95.04
CA ARG A 529 28.03 3.75 96.23
C ARG A 529 27.85 4.56 97.51
N ALA A 530 26.79 4.26 98.27
CA ALA A 530 26.72 4.58 99.68
C ALA A 530 27.71 3.68 100.45
N GLU A 531 28.97 4.12 100.54
CA GLU A 531 29.92 3.50 101.47
C GLU A 531 29.47 3.80 102.91
N PRO A 532 29.25 2.77 103.75
CA PRO A 532 28.77 2.99 105.11
C PRO A 532 29.91 3.57 105.96
N SER A 533 29.75 4.84 106.37
CA SER A 533 30.65 5.48 107.33
C SER A 533 30.53 4.80 108.70
N LEU A 534 31.42 3.84 108.96
CA LEU A 534 31.61 3.22 110.27
C LEU A 534 32.21 4.25 111.23
N ASP A 535 31.34 4.99 111.91
CA ASP A 535 31.73 5.86 113.02
C ASP A 535 32.31 5.01 114.17
N LYS A 536 33.39 5.50 114.77
CA LYS A 536 34.15 4.85 115.84
C LYS A 536 34.29 5.80 117.03
N SER A 537 33.44 5.58 118.02
CA SER A 537 33.76 5.80 119.44
C SER A 537 33.49 4.47 120.13
N GLU A 538 34.50 3.72 120.59
CA GLU A 538 35.44 4.05 121.67
C GLU A 538 34.73 4.53 122.93
N GLY A 539 34.83 3.72 123.99
CA GLY A 539 34.38 4.05 125.33
C GLY A 539 35.46 3.72 126.35
N ALA A 540 35.44 4.40 127.50
CA ALA A 540 36.32 4.14 128.62
C ALA A 540 35.67 4.58 129.94
N SER A 541 35.90 3.79 130.99
CA SER A 541 35.36 3.92 132.38
C SER A 541 33.85 3.69 132.52
#